data_AF-A0A9K3IGS8-F1
#
_entry.id   AF-A0A9K3IGS8-F1
#
_cell.length_a   1.000
_cell.length_b   1.000
_cell.length_c   1.000
_cell.angle_alpha   90.00
_cell.angle_beta   90.00
_cell.angle_gamma   90.00
#
_symmetry.space_group_name_H-M   'P 1'
#
loop_
_entity.id
_entity.type
_entity.pdbx_description
1 polymer ?
#
loop_
_entity_poly.entity_id
_entity_poly.type
_entity_poly.pdbx_seq_one_letter_code
_entity_poly.pdbx_strand_id
1 'polypeptide(L)'
;MPLPLTNIYTPPYLQFSLYKHHLLISSLPTTTIPPLSLSKTSLSLSTSPSYAIMPEAPNDGGIVEKNKKTLQFIEDVTSNPDEVQQRILTEILTQNATVEYLHRHGLSSRTDRESFKKLIPVVTYEDLHNDIIRIANGDKSPIFSSRPISEFLTSSGTSGGERKLMPTIEEELERRSSLYSLLMPVMSQFVPGLNKGKGMYFLFIKSEAQTPGGLLARPVLTSYYKSPHFKDRPYDPYTNYTSPNETILCPDSYQSMYSQMLCGLYLNKEVLRVGAVFASGFIRAIRFLENHWSLLTHDIRTGSLNPVITDPLVRGSVMRILKPDPDLADFIERECSRNSWQGIITRLWPNTKYVDVIVTGSMAQYIPTLDYYSNGLATFSVYNVCIF
;
A
#
# COMPACT_ATOMS: atom_id res chain seq x y z
N MET A 1 2.26 -35.86 18.86
CA MET A 1 3.29 -34.85 19.16
C MET A 1 3.41 -33.92 17.96
N PRO A 2 2.95 -32.66 18.02
CA PRO A 2 3.15 -31.73 16.93
C PRO A 2 4.53 -31.08 17.04
N LEU A 3 5.26 -31.08 15.93
CA LEU A 3 6.54 -30.39 15.76
C LEU A 3 6.34 -28.87 15.88
N PRO A 4 7.26 -28.13 16.52
CA PRO A 4 7.19 -26.69 16.59
C PRO A 4 7.57 -26.08 15.23
N LEU A 5 6.67 -25.30 14.65
CA LEU A 5 6.94 -24.46 13.48
C LEU A 5 7.85 -23.30 13.92
N THR A 6 9.15 -23.49 13.77
CA THR A 6 10.17 -22.45 13.91
C THR A 6 9.98 -21.36 12.87
N ASN A 7 10.11 -20.09 13.30
CA ASN A 7 10.24 -18.91 12.47
C ASN A 7 11.07 -19.20 11.22
N ILE A 8 10.45 -19.10 10.03
CA ILE A 8 11.17 -19.19 8.76
C ILE A 8 11.95 -17.87 8.62
N TYR A 9 13.19 -17.91 9.08
CA TYR A 9 14.21 -16.91 8.88
C TYR A 9 14.60 -16.94 7.39
N THR A 10 14.36 -15.84 6.68
CA THR A 10 14.86 -15.69 5.30
C THR A 10 16.40 -15.68 5.30
N PRO A 11 17.07 -16.43 4.42
CA PRO A 11 18.53 -16.49 4.40
C PRO A 11 19.17 -15.14 4.00
N PRO A 12 20.35 -14.80 4.54
CA PRO A 12 20.96 -13.46 4.47
C PRO A 12 21.59 -13.05 3.12
N TYR A 13 21.30 -13.73 2.01
CA TYR A 13 21.97 -13.48 0.71
C TYR A 13 21.35 -12.38 -0.16
N LEU A 14 20.45 -11.55 0.38
CA LEU A 14 19.88 -10.38 -0.31
C LEU A 14 20.24 -9.04 0.36
N GLN A 15 21.26 -9.03 1.22
CA GLN A 15 21.72 -7.82 1.90
C GLN A 15 22.94 -7.20 1.19
N PHE A 16 22.69 -6.33 0.21
CA PHE A 16 23.69 -5.35 -0.21
C PHE A 16 23.25 -3.95 0.21
N SER A 17 23.96 -3.46 1.24
CA SER A 17 24.28 -2.08 1.61
C SER A 17 23.17 -1.02 1.50
N LEU A 18 22.70 -0.54 2.66
CA LEU A 18 22.83 0.87 3.09
C LEU A 18 22.19 1.04 4.49
N TYR A 19 23.02 0.97 5.53
CA TYR A 19 22.68 1.32 6.91
C TYR A 19 23.49 2.54 7.34
N LYS A 20 22.80 3.61 7.76
CA LYS A 20 23.19 4.77 8.60
C LYS A 20 22.32 5.96 8.11
N HIS A 21 21.52 6.69 8.88
CA HIS A 21 21.38 6.92 10.31
C HIS A 21 19.92 7.33 10.59
N HIS A 22 19.39 6.95 11.76
CA HIS A 22 18.27 7.64 12.41
C HIS A 22 18.82 8.41 13.61
N LEU A 23 18.36 9.65 13.83
CA LEU A 23 17.71 10.10 15.07
C LEU A 23 17.51 11.63 15.10
N LEU A 24 16.42 12.03 15.77
CA LEU A 24 15.97 13.38 16.18
C LEU A 24 15.34 14.19 15.02
N ILE A 25 14.13 14.73 15.15
CA ILE A 25 13.81 15.88 16.00
C ILE A 25 12.34 15.88 16.43
N SER A 26 12.12 16.18 17.71
CA SER A 26 10.87 16.63 18.31
C SER A 26 10.78 18.17 18.33
N SER A 27 9.55 18.67 18.20
CA SER A 27 8.98 19.92 18.76
C SER A 27 9.39 21.32 18.22
N LEU A 28 8.35 22.01 17.69
CA LEU A 28 8.00 23.46 17.70
C LEU A 28 8.59 24.42 16.63
N PRO A 29 7.95 25.58 16.33
CA PRO A 29 6.53 25.94 16.31
C PRO A 29 6.06 26.53 14.95
N THR A 30 4.73 26.63 14.82
CA THR A 30 3.93 27.26 13.75
C THR A 30 4.29 28.72 13.44
N THR A 31 4.40 29.04 12.15
CA THR A 31 4.24 30.40 11.62
C THR A 31 3.21 30.42 10.48
N THR A 32 2.18 31.22 10.71
CA THR A 32 1.04 31.57 9.85
C THR A 32 1.45 32.29 8.57
N ILE A 33 0.89 31.88 7.43
CA ILE A 33 0.89 32.61 6.16
C ILE A 33 -0.58 32.83 5.75
N PRO A 34 -1.00 34.04 5.33
CA PRO A 34 -2.41 34.42 5.18
C PRO A 34 -3.10 33.87 3.91
N PRO A 35 -4.44 33.84 3.86
CA PRO A 35 -5.20 33.11 2.84
C PRO A 35 -5.29 33.87 1.51
N LEU A 36 -5.04 33.16 0.41
CA LEU A 36 -5.36 33.60 -0.96
C LEU A 36 -6.77 33.12 -1.35
N SER A 37 -7.56 34.05 -1.90
CA SER A 37 -8.93 33.85 -2.31
C SER A 37 -9.03 32.94 -3.56
N LEU A 38 -9.83 31.88 -3.45
CA LEU A 38 -10.18 31.00 -4.56
C LEU A 38 -11.57 31.38 -5.08
N SER A 39 -11.63 31.79 -6.35
CA SER A 39 -12.86 31.99 -7.10
C SER A 39 -13.52 30.64 -7.39
N LYS A 40 -14.78 30.47 -6.96
CA LYS A 40 -15.60 29.30 -7.28
C LYS A 40 -16.17 29.44 -8.69
N THR A 41 -15.86 28.49 -9.57
CA THR A 41 -16.61 28.29 -10.81
C THR A 41 -17.33 26.95 -10.72
N SER A 42 -18.66 27.01 -10.64
CA SER A 42 -19.56 25.87 -10.63
C SER A 42 -19.75 25.32 -12.03
N LEU A 43 -19.41 24.05 -12.25
CA LEU A 43 -19.81 23.28 -13.43
C LEU A 43 -20.71 22.14 -12.95
N SER A 44 -21.98 22.24 -13.32
CA SER A 44 -23.02 21.23 -13.12
C SER A 44 -22.81 20.06 -14.08
N LEU A 45 -22.69 18.84 -13.55
CA LEU A 45 -22.76 17.61 -14.33
C LEU A 45 -23.90 16.75 -13.79
N SER A 46 -25.00 16.73 -14.52
CA SER A 46 -26.06 15.74 -14.41
C SER A 46 -25.66 14.51 -15.22
N THR A 47 -25.65 13.33 -14.62
CA THR A 47 -25.90 12.05 -15.31
C THR A 47 -26.15 10.95 -14.28
N SER A 48 -27.27 10.26 -14.46
CA SER A 48 -27.75 9.15 -13.63
C SER A 48 -26.88 7.89 -13.83
N PRO A 49 -26.59 7.07 -12.81
CA PRO A 49 -25.85 5.84 -12.99
C PRO A 49 -26.76 4.70 -13.49
N SER A 50 -26.41 4.14 -14.64
CA SER A 50 -26.88 2.85 -15.13
C SER A 50 -26.30 1.73 -14.27
N TYR A 51 -27.15 0.85 -13.75
CA TYR A 51 -26.76 -0.30 -12.94
C TYR A 51 -26.08 -1.35 -13.82
N ALA A 52 -24.74 -1.40 -13.78
CA ALA A 52 -23.98 -2.50 -14.35
C ALA A 52 -24.07 -3.73 -13.43
N ILE A 53 -24.53 -4.84 -13.98
CA ILE A 53 -24.59 -6.16 -13.36
C ILE A 53 -23.16 -6.57 -12.97
N MET A 54 -22.93 -6.92 -11.70
CA MET A 54 -21.62 -7.40 -11.25
C MET A 54 -21.31 -8.77 -11.89
N PRO A 55 -20.10 -8.98 -12.44
CA PRO A 55 -19.74 -10.27 -13.03
C PRO A 55 -19.68 -11.37 -11.96
N GLU A 56 -20.20 -12.55 -12.30
CA GLU A 56 -20.17 -13.75 -11.46
C GLU A 56 -18.74 -14.13 -11.03
N ALA A 57 -18.62 -14.68 -9.81
CA ALA A 57 -17.33 -15.13 -9.28
C ALA A 57 -16.73 -16.25 -10.18
N PRO A 58 -15.43 -16.21 -10.51
CA PRO A 58 -14.79 -17.27 -11.27
C PRO A 58 -14.88 -18.60 -10.50
N ASN A 59 -15.15 -19.69 -11.22
CA ASN A 59 -15.10 -21.04 -10.68
C ASN A 59 -13.70 -21.34 -10.08
N ASP A 60 -13.64 -22.11 -8.98
CA ASP A 60 -12.42 -22.43 -8.23
C ASP A 60 -11.28 -22.96 -9.14
N GLY A 61 -11.61 -23.68 -10.22
CA GLY A 61 -10.64 -24.17 -11.20
C GLY A 61 -9.86 -23.06 -11.94
N GLY A 62 -10.47 -21.89 -12.16
CA GLY A 62 -9.80 -20.76 -12.81
C GLY A 62 -8.74 -20.09 -11.93
N ILE A 63 -8.97 -20.08 -10.61
CA ILE A 63 -8.04 -19.49 -9.63
C ILE A 63 -6.79 -20.36 -9.50
N VAL A 64 -6.96 -21.69 -9.45
CA VAL A 64 -5.83 -22.63 -9.36
C VAL A 64 -4.91 -22.49 -10.57
N GLU A 65 -5.47 -22.44 -11.78
CA GLU A 65 -4.68 -22.28 -13.01
C GLU A 65 -3.99 -20.91 -13.06
N LYS A 66 -4.66 -19.83 -12.64
CA LYS A 66 -4.04 -18.49 -12.51
C LYS A 66 -2.84 -18.54 -11.56
N ASN A 67 -3.01 -19.13 -10.37
CA ASN A 67 -1.94 -19.24 -9.39
C ASN A 67 -0.76 -20.06 -9.95
N LYS A 68 -1.03 -21.18 -10.63
CA LYS A 68 0.01 -22.02 -11.25
C LYS A 68 0.82 -21.25 -12.29
N LYS A 69 0.16 -20.49 -13.17
CA LYS A 69 0.85 -19.62 -14.16
C LYS A 69 1.70 -18.55 -13.49
N THR A 70 1.20 -17.92 -12.44
CA THR A 70 1.96 -16.92 -11.69
C THR A 70 3.19 -17.51 -11.01
N LEU A 71 3.06 -18.70 -10.41
CA LEU A 71 4.18 -19.39 -9.79
C LEU A 71 5.21 -19.85 -10.83
N GLN A 72 4.77 -20.36 -11.98
CA GLN A 72 5.65 -20.70 -13.10
C GLN A 72 6.43 -19.47 -13.59
N PHE A 73 5.77 -18.31 -13.70
CA PHE A 73 6.45 -17.06 -14.06
C PHE A 73 7.56 -16.70 -13.06
N ILE A 74 7.34 -16.91 -11.75
CA ILE A 74 8.39 -16.70 -10.75
C ILE A 74 9.57 -17.63 -11.03
N GLU A 75 9.34 -18.93 -11.21
CA GLU A 75 10.38 -19.92 -11.51
C GLU A 75 11.14 -19.59 -12.80
N ASP A 76 10.45 -19.19 -13.86
CA ASP A 76 11.06 -18.84 -15.14
C ASP A 76 12.02 -17.64 -15.00
N VAL A 77 11.58 -16.61 -14.24
CA VAL A 77 12.38 -15.40 -13.97
C VAL A 77 13.55 -15.68 -13.04
N THR A 78 13.37 -16.52 -12.02
CA THR A 78 14.43 -16.82 -11.03
C THR A 78 15.41 -17.88 -11.51
N SER A 79 15.06 -18.69 -12.52
CA SER A 79 15.96 -19.68 -13.12
C SER A 79 17.06 -19.06 -13.98
N ASN A 80 16.80 -17.90 -14.60
CA ASN A 80 17.74 -17.23 -15.50
C ASN A 80 17.90 -15.73 -15.16
N PRO A 81 18.32 -15.38 -13.93
CA PRO A 81 18.28 -14.01 -13.46
C PRO A 81 19.24 -13.08 -14.21
N ASP A 82 20.41 -13.56 -14.63
CA ASP A 82 21.39 -12.74 -15.38
C ASP A 82 20.87 -12.40 -16.79
N GLU A 83 20.26 -13.36 -17.49
CA GLU A 83 19.63 -13.13 -18.80
C GLU A 83 18.47 -12.14 -18.69
N VAL A 84 17.60 -12.31 -17.68
CA VAL A 84 16.49 -11.39 -17.43
C VAL A 84 17.00 -9.98 -17.12
N GLN A 85 18.02 -9.84 -16.27
CA GLN A 85 18.63 -8.54 -15.96
C GLN A 85 19.27 -7.90 -17.19
N GLN A 86 19.96 -8.68 -18.03
CA GLN A 86 20.55 -8.18 -19.27
C GLN A 86 19.48 -7.68 -20.24
N ARG A 87 18.40 -8.44 -20.43
CA ARG A 87 17.27 -8.02 -21.26
C ARG A 87 16.63 -6.73 -20.76
N ILE A 88 16.35 -6.64 -19.45
CA ILE A 88 15.77 -5.43 -18.83
C ILE A 88 16.68 -4.21 -19.05
N LEU A 89 17.99 -4.35 -18.83
CA LEU A 89 18.93 -3.27 -19.07
C LEU A 89 18.92 -2.85 -20.54
N THR A 90 18.98 -3.80 -21.46
CA THR A 90 18.91 -3.51 -22.90
C THR A 90 17.61 -2.80 -23.28
N GLU A 91 16.46 -3.21 -22.76
CA GLU A 91 15.17 -2.56 -22.98
C GLU A 91 15.17 -1.10 -22.47
N ILE A 92 15.63 -0.86 -21.24
CA ILE A 92 15.73 0.48 -20.64
C ILE A 92 16.65 1.38 -21.47
N LEU A 93 17.83 0.89 -21.84
CA LEU A 93 18.81 1.66 -22.62
C LEU A 93 18.34 1.92 -24.04
N THR A 94 17.63 0.96 -24.66
CA THR A 94 17.06 1.13 -26.00
C THR A 94 15.96 2.19 -25.98
N GLN A 95 15.03 2.10 -25.02
CA GLN A 95 13.95 3.06 -24.87
C GLN A 95 14.48 4.48 -24.61
N ASN A 96 15.53 4.61 -23.81
CA ASN A 96 16.06 5.89 -23.36
C ASN A 96 17.31 6.35 -24.13
N ALA A 97 17.62 5.75 -25.28
CA ALA A 97 18.88 5.98 -26.00
C ALA A 97 19.18 7.45 -26.34
N THR A 98 18.14 8.29 -26.45
CA THR A 98 18.21 9.70 -26.84
C THR A 98 18.00 10.68 -25.68
N VAL A 99 17.83 10.21 -24.45
CA VAL A 99 17.58 11.09 -23.30
C VAL A 99 18.84 11.87 -22.91
N GLU A 100 18.65 13.08 -22.39
CA GLU A 100 19.73 14.00 -22.05
C GLU A 100 20.75 13.37 -21.10
N TYR A 101 20.30 12.63 -20.08
CA TYR A 101 21.17 12.02 -19.09
C TYR A 101 22.13 10.99 -19.70
N LEU A 102 21.63 10.08 -20.54
CA LEU A 102 22.50 9.08 -21.19
C LEU A 102 23.43 9.73 -22.23
N HIS A 103 22.96 10.78 -22.90
CA HIS A 103 23.80 11.56 -23.83
C HIS A 103 24.92 12.31 -23.11
N ARG A 104 24.64 12.91 -21.95
CA ARG A 104 25.63 13.61 -21.10
C ARG A 104 26.79 12.69 -20.70
N HIS A 105 26.54 11.40 -20.54
CA HIS A 105 27.55 10.39 -20.19
C HIS A 105 28.11 9.62 -21.40
N GLY A 106 27.75 10.01 -22.64
CA GLY A 106 28.30 9.41 -23.86
C GLY A 106 27.86 7.97 -24.13
N LEU A 107 26.74 7.52 -23.53
CA LEU A 107 26.22 6.17 -23.74
C LEU A 107 25.34 6.07 -25.00
N SER A 108 24.82 7.19 -25.52
CA SER A 108 23.84 7.27 -26.61
C SER A 108 24.02 6.20 -27.68
N SER A 109 23.04 5.27 -27.77
CA SER A 109 22.93 4.07 -28.64
C SER A 109 23.56 2.75 -28.14
N ARG A 110 24.41 2.75 -27.11
CA ARG A 110 24.96 1.52 -26.55
C ARG A 110 24.00 0.92 -25.53
N THR A 111 23.72 -0.38 -25.69
CA THR A 111 22.76 -1.11 -24.86
C THR A 111 23.39 -2.28 -24.09
N ASP A 112 24.72 -2.42 -24.19
CA ASP A 112 25.48 -3.48 -23.54
C ASP A 112 25.88 -3.12 -22.10
N ARG A 113 25.93 -4.16 -21.25
CA ARG A 113 26.23 -4.05 -19.82
C ARG A 113 27.60 -3.44 -19.53
N GLU A 114 28.60 -3.73 -20.37
CA GLU A 114 29.97 -3.29 -20.14
C GLU A 114 30.13 -1.78 -20.41
N SER A 115 29.57 -1.29 -21.51
CA SER A 115 29.48 0.15 -21.79
C SER A 115 28.71 0.89 -20.70
N PHE A 116 27.57 0.35 -20.25
CA PHE A 116 26.76 0.95 -19.18
C PHE A 116 27.57 1.10 -17.89
N LYS A 117 28.20 0.02 -17.40
CA LYS A 117 29.03 0.05 -16.19
C LYS A 117 30.23 0.99 -16.29
N LYS A 118 30.81 1.13 -17.47
CA LYS A 118 32.00 1.96 -17.69
C LYS A 118 31.68 3.45 -17.77
N LEU A 119 30.52 3.81 -18.33
CA LEU A 119 30.18 5.20 -18.68
C LEU A 119 29.19 5.85 -17.71
N ILE A 120 28.25 5.09 -17.15
CA ILE A 120 27.23 5.64 -16.25
C ILE A 120 27.73 5.58 -14.80
N PRO A 121 27.86 6.72 -14.12
CA PRO A 121 28.32 6.74 -12.73
C PRO A 121 27.25 6.20 -11.79
N VAL A 122 27.69 5.65 -10.66
CA VAL A 122 26.82 5.41 -9.52
C VAL A 122 26.52 6.76 -8.86
N VAL A 123 25.24 7.09 -8.71
CA VAL A 123 24.78 8.42 -8.27
C VAL A 123 23.92 8.34 -7.01
N THR A 124 23.85 9.48 -6.31
CA THR A 124 22.92 9.77 -5.22
C THR A 124 21.75 10.64 -5.72
N TYR A 125 20.77 10.93 -4.85
CA TYR A 125 19.66 11.82 -5.21
C TYR A 125 20.16 13.25 -5.48
N GLU A 126 21.18 13.67 -4.72
CA GLU A 126 21.76 15.00 -4.79
C GLU A 126 22.45 15.25 -6.15
N ASP A 127 23.07 14.22 -6.73
CA ASP A 127 23.67 14.29 -8.07
C ASP A 127 22.62 14.49 -9.19
N LEU A 128 21.38 14.00 -8.96
CA LEU A 128 20.26 14.10 -9.90
C LEU A 128 19.34 15.29 -9.62
N HIS A 129 19.60 16.05 -8.55
CA HIS A 129 18.67 17.04 -8.03
C HIS A 129 18.31 18.12 -9.06
N ASN A 130 19.30 18.66 -9.77
CA ASN A 130 19.08 19.71 -10.76
C ASN A 130 18.15 19.26 -11.90
N ASP A 131 18.35 18.04 -12.40
CA ASP A 131 17.51 17.46 -13.45
C ASP A 131 16.08 17.20 -12.94
N ILE A 132 15.93 16.71 -11.71
CA ILE A 132 14.63 16.52 -11.06
C ILE A 132 13.88 17.84 -10.92
N ILE A 133 14.55 18.92 -10.49
CA ILE A 133 13.94 20.25 -10.32
C ILE A 133 13.54 20.85 -11.66
N ARG A 134 14.31 20.65 -12.74
CA ARG A 134 13.91 21.05 -14.10
C ARG A 134 12.56 20.43 -14.49
N ILE A 135 12.43 19.12 -14.32
CA ILE A 135 11.17 18.40 -14.60
C ILE A 135 10.05 18.92 -13.70
N ALA A 136 10.31 19.09 -12.40
CA ALA A 136 9.32 19.59 -11.44
C ALA A 136 8.83 21.01 -11.80
N ASN A 137 9.70 21.85 -12.39
CA ASN A 137 9.37 23.19 -12.88
C ASN A 137 8.72 23.20 -14.27
N GLY A 138 8.51 22.04 -14.90
CA GLY A 138 7.76 21.91 -16.14
C GLY A 138 8.60 21.70 -17.40
N ASP A 139 9.90 21.41 -17.28
CA ASP A 139 10.71 20.97 -18.41
C ASP A 139 10.20 19.59 -18.89
N LYS A 140 9.69 19.56 -20.13
CA LYS A 140 9.15 18.34 -20.76
C LYS A 140 10.13 17.66 -21.72
N SER A 141 11.37 18.14 -21.79
CA SER A 141 12.41 17.48 -22.58
C SER A 141 12.72 16.09 -22.00
N PRO A 142 13.16 15.12 -22.83
CA PRO A 142 13.45 13.77 -22.38
C PRO A 142 14.76 13.75 -21.57
N ILE A 143 14.70 14.13 -20.30
CA ILE A 143 15.89 14.22 -19.44
C ILE A 143 16.32 12.82 -18.97
N PHE A 144 15.43 12.09 -18.29
CA PHE A 144 15.69 10.74 -17.78
C PHE A 144 15.02 9.63 -18.60
N SER A 145 13.91 9.94 -19.28
CA SER A 145 13.07 8.97 -19.95
C SER A 145 12.56 9.54 -21.27
N SER A 146 12.47 8.69 -22.30
CA SER A 146 11.78 9.04 -23.55
C SER A 146 10.26 9.06 -23.39
N ARG A 147 9.75 8.36 -22.38
CA ARG A 147 8.35 8.45 -21.93
C ARG A 147 8.17 9.65 -21.01
N PRO A 148 7.08 10.41 -21.14
CA PRO A 148 6.78 11.52 -20.24
C PRO A 148 6.70 11.07 -18.77
N ILE A 149 7.27 11.87 -17.88
CA ILE A 149 7.09 11.69 -16.44
C ILE A 149 5.62 12.01 -16.10
N SER A 150 4.92 11.05 -15.51
CA SER A 150 3.48 11.19 -15.19
C SER A 150 3.26 11.82 -13.82
N GLU A 151 4.12 11.50 -12.84
CA GLU A 151 4.10 12.07 -11.50
C GLU A 151 5.45 11.90 -10.80
N PHE A 152 5.59 12.50 -9.62
CA PHE A 152 6.67 12.27 -8.67
C PHE A 152 6.20 11.44 -7.48
N LEU A 153 6.84 10.29 -7.28
CA LEU A 153 6.65 9.48 -6.09
C LEU A 153 7.50 10.07 -4.96
N THR A 154 6.88 10.53 -3.88
CA THR A 154 7.60 11.13 -2.76
C THR A 154 8.10 10.06 -1.78
N SER A 155 9.42 9.96 -1.66
CA SER A 155 10.08 9.05 -0.72
C SER A 155 9.80 9.45 0.73
N SER A 156 9.94 8.50 1.66
CA SER A 156 10.06 8.81 3.08
C SER A 156 11.45 9.34 3.45
N GLY A 157 12.46 9.07 2.64
CA GLY A 157 13.78 9.69 2.78
C GLY A 157 13.74 11.17 2.39
N THR A 158 14.47 12.00 3.13
CA THR A 158 14.53 13.45 2.92
C THR A 158 15.91 13.90 2.45
N SER A 159 15.95 15.04 1.76
CA SER A 159 17.16 15.79 1.44
C SER A 159 16.87 17.26 1.73
N GLY A 160 17.70 17.92 2.55
CA GLY A 160 17.44 19.29 3.00
C GLY A 160 16.14 19.49 3.79
N GLY A 161 15.60 18.43 4.41
CA GLY A 161 14.32 18.47 5.14
C GLY A 161 13.08 18.13 4.28
N GLU A 162 13.22 18.17 2.95
CA GLU A 162 12.13 17.89 2.01
C GLU A 162 12.16 16.44 1.51
N ARG A 163 10.99 15.90 1.16
CA ARG A 163 10.88 14.53 0.61
C ARG A 163 11.54 14.46 -0.77
N LYS A 164 12.29 13.38 -1.01
CA LYS A 164 12.88 13.12 -2.33
C LYS A 164 11.79 12.85 -3.37
N LEU A 165 11.86 13.53 -4.52
CA LEU A 165 10.94 13.40 -5.64
C LEU A 165 11.48 12.37 -6.64
N MET A 166 10.86 11.19 -6.71
CA MET A 166 11.28 10.14 -7.64
C MET A 166 10.40 10.18 -8.89
N PRO A 167 10.92 10.55 -10.07
CA PRO A 167 10.13 10.59 -11.29
C PRO A 167 9.66 9.19 -11.66
N THR A 168 8.38 9.04 -12.01
CA THR A 168 7.82 7.79 -12.54
C THR A 168 7.12 8.03 -13.87
N ILE A 169 7.00 6.97 -14.65
CA ILE A 169 6.20 6.93 -15.88
C ILE A 169 4.97 6.06 -15.66
N GLU A 170 3.96 6.18 -16.53
CA GLU A 170 2.69 5.46 -16.40
C GLU A 170 2.89 3.93 -16.42
N GLU A 171 3.76 3.43 -17.30
CA GLU A 171 4.06 2.01 -17.49
C GLU A 171 4.58 1.34 -16.18
N GLU A 172 5.21 2.09 -15.27
CA GLU A 172 5.68 1.56 -14.00
C GLU A 172 4.54 1.20 -13.04
N LEU A 173 3.33 1.70 -13.27
CA LEU A 173 2.15 1.31 -12.51
C LEU A 173 1.69 -0.12 -12.84
N GLU A 174 1.83 -0.54 -14.09
CA GLU A 174 1.56 -1.91 -14.52
C GLU A 174 2.57 -2.89 -13.91
N ARG A 175 3.85 -2.51 -13.87
CA ARG A 175 4.92 -3.31 -13.23
C ARG A 175 4.67 -3.49 -11.73
N ARG A 176 4.31 -2.42 -11.02
CA ARG A 176 3.92 -2.49 -9.60
C ARG A 176 2.70 -3.38 -9.37
N SER A 177 1.68 -3.25 -10.22
CA SER A 177 0.46 -4.08 -10.13
C SER A 177 0.76 -5.55 -10.40
N SER A 178 1.65 -5.83 -11.36
CA SER A 178 2.12 -7.18 -11.67
C SER A 178 2.84 -7.78 -10.48
N LEU A 179 3.71 -7.02 -9.80
CA LEU A 179 4.37 -7.48 -8.57
C LEU A 179 3.37 -7.84 -7.47
N TYR A 180 2.36 -6.99 -7.22
CA TYR A 180 1.31 -7.30 -6.23
C TYR A 180 0.53 -8.57 -6.58
N SER A 181 0.36 -8.89 -7.86
CA SER A 181 -0.32 -10.11 -8.30
C SER A 181 0.44 -11.39 -7.95
N LEU A 182 1.75 -11.32 -7.69
CA LEU A 182 2.58 -12.48 -7.31
C LEU A 182 2.35 -12.93 -5.86
N LEU A 183 1.94 -11.99 -4.99
CA LEU A 183 1.94 -12.17 -3.54
C LEU A 183 1.00 -13.29 -3.07
N MET A 184 -0.23 -13.29 -3.57
CA MET A 184 -1.27 -14.21 -3.11
C MET A 184 -1.11 -15.63 -3.66
N PRO A 185 -0.69 -15.83 -4.93
CA PRO A 185 -0.25 -17.15 -5.41
C PRO A 185 0.85 -17.77 -4.55
N VAL A 186 1.88 -17.01 -4.18
CA VAL A 186 2.93 -17.47 -3.26
C VAL A 186 2.33 -17.83 -1.89
N MET A 187 1.55 -16.93 -1.30
CA MET A 187 0.93 -17.17 0.01
C MET A 187 0.02 -18.40 0.02
N SER A 188 -0.67 -18.68 -1.09
CA SER A 188 -1.58 -19.82 -1.22
C SER A 188 -0.90 -21.17 -1.10
N GLN A 189 0.43 -21.25 -1.32
CA GLN A 189 1.21 -22.48 -1.09
C GLN A 189 1.36 -22.80 0.40
N PHE A 190 1.38 -21.78 1.26
CA PHE A 190 1.66 -21.92 2.69
C PHE A 190 0.39 -21.84 3.54
N VAL A 191 -0.57 -21.01 3.13
CA VAL A 191 -1.81 -20.77 3.87
C VAL A 191 -3.01 -20.97 2.94
N PRO A 192 -3.60 -22.18 2.89
CA PRO A 192 -4.68 -22.48 1.98
C PRO A 192 -5.99 -21.79 2.38
N GLY A 193 -6.90 -21.63 1.41
CA GLY A 193 -8.27 -21.17 1.65
C GLY A 193 -8.44 -19.68 1.96
N LEU A 194 -7.42 -18.85 1.70
CA LEU A 194 -7.53 -17.39 1.86
C LEU A 194 -8.53 -16.74 0.89
N ASN A 195 -8.87 -17.42 -0.21
CA ASN A 195 -9.90 -17.03 -1.16
C ASN A 195 -11.34 -17.19 -0.62
N LYS A 196 -11.51 -17.86 0.53
CA LYS A 196 -12.84 -18.15 1.12
C LYS A 196 -13.29 -17.12 2.16
N GLY A 197 -12.58 -16.00 2.28
CA GLY A 197 -12.90 -14.95 3.22
C GLY A 197 -12.28 -13.61 2.81
N LYS A 198 -12.11 -12.73 3.78
CA LYS A 198 -11.68 -11.34 3.58
C LYS A 198 -10.35 -11.06 4.26
N GLY A 199 -9.63 -10.09 3.70
CA GLY A 199 -8.52 -9.43 4.38
C GLY A 199 -8.95 -8.13 5.05
N MET A 200 -8.67 -7.98 6.34
CA MET A 200 -8.86 -6.71 7.04
C MET A 200 -7.55 -5.90 7.02
N TYR A 201 -7.43 -5.00 6.05
CA TYR A 201 -6.25 -4.16 5.88
C TYR A 201 -6.57 -2.70 6.17
N PHE A 202 -5.77 -2.08 7.03
CA PHE A 202 -5.82 -0.64 7.29
C PHE A 202 -4.91 0.10 6.31
N LEU A 203 -5.51 0.62 5.25
CA LEU A 203 -4.83 1.27 4.13
C LEU A 203 -5.17 2.76 4.11
N PHE A 204 -4.18 3.63 3.92
CA PHE A 204 -4.37 5.08 4.02
C PHE A 204 -3.71 5.80 2.86
N ILE A 205 -4.44 6.72 2.24
CA ILE A 205 -3.84 7.76 1.42
C ILE A 205 -3.17 8.83 2.31
N LYS A 206 -2.28 9.60 1.70
CA LYS A 206 -1.61 10.75 2.31
C LYS A 206 -1.77 12.00 1.44
N SER A 207 -1.41 13.14 2.00
CA SER A 207 -1.40 14.43 1.30
C SER A 207 -0.63 14.36 -0.02
N GLU A 208 -1.10 15.12 -0.98
CA GLU A 208 -0.52 15.28 -2.31
C GLU A 208 -0.18 16.76 -2.50
N ALA A 209 0.84 17.02 -3.30
CA ALA A 209 1.23 18.36 -3.72
C ALA A 209 1.27 18.42 -5.25
N GLN A 210 1.25 19.63 -5.80
CA GLN A 210 1.58 19.87 -7.20
C GLN A 210 2.92 20.58 -7.28
N THR A 211 3.75 20.16 -8.22
CA THR A 211 4.98 20.88 -8.55
C THR A 211 4.67 22.16 -9.32
N PRO A 212 5.60 23.12 -9.43
CA PRO A 212 5.37 24.34 -10.21
C PRO A 212 5.02 24.10 -11.68
N GLY A 213 5.52 23.00 -12.27
CA GLY A 213 5.19 22.53 -13.61
C GLY A 213 3.86 21.78 -13.73
N GLY A 214 3.11 21.62 -12.63
CA GLY A 214 1.79 20.98 -12.61
C GLY A 214 1.78 19.46 -12.46
N LEU A 215 2.94 18.82 -12.24
CA LEU A 215 3.00 17.37 -11.96
C LEU A 215 2.56 17.09 -10.53
N LEU A 216 1.87 15.98 -10.30
CA LEU A 216 1.53 15.53 -8.96
C LEU A 216 2.78 15.01 -8.24
N ALA A 217 2.90 15.31 -6.95
CA ALA A 217 3.91 14.78 -6.06
C ALA A 217 3.24 14.13 -4.84
N ARG A 218 3.35 12.81 -4.71
CA ARG A 218 2.65 12.05 -3.65
C ARG A 218 3.32 10.72 -3.32
N PRO A 219 3.08 10.14 -2.13
CA PRO A 219 3.65 8.84 -1.80
C PRO A 219 3.19 7.74 -2.75
N VAL A 220 4.06 6.75 -3.01
CA VAL A 220 3.80 5.65 -3.95
C VAL A 220 2.49 4.91 -3.69
N LEU A 221 2.14 4.69 -2.42
CA LEU A 221 0.89 4.03 -2.05
C LEU A 221 -0.33 4.91 -2.29
N THR A 222 -0.24 6.23 -2.09
CA THR A 222 -1.31 7.16 -2.45
C THR A 222 -1.57 7.11 -3.95
N SER A 223 -0.50 7.15 -4.77
CA SER A 223 -0.58 6.99 -6.22
C SER A 223 -1.26 5.67 -6.60
N TYR A 224 -0.82 4.56 -6.00
CA TYR A 224 -1.40 3.25 -6.26
C TYR A 224 -2.89 3.15 -5.86
N TYR A 225 -3.28 3.55 -4.65
CA TYR A 225 -4.67 3.45 -4.21
C TYR A 225 -5.62 4.32 -5.04
N LYS A 226 -5.15 5.46 -5.54
CA LYS A 226 -5.96 6.33 -6.42
C LYS A 226 -5.98 5.89 -7.88
N SER A 227 -5.15 4.92 -8.25
CA SER A 227 -5.08 4.44 -9.62
C SER A 227 -6.23 3.50 -10.01
N PRO A 228 -6.51 3.35 -11.32
CA PRO A 228 -7.47 2.35 -11.82
C PRO A 228 -7.10 0.92 -11.40
N HIS A 229 -5.82 0.60 -11.27
CA HIS A 229 -5.36 -0.74 -10.84
C HIS A 229 -5.81 -1.11 -9.43
N PHE A 230 -6.11 -0.13 -8.58
CA PHE A 230 -6.70 -0.37 -7.27
C PHE A 230 -8.20 -0.12 -7.28
N LYS A 231 -8.65 1.02 -7.80
CA LYS A 231 -10.06 1.44 -7.75
C LYS A 231 -10.98 0.53 -8.57
N ASP A 232 -10.54 0.21 -9.77
CA ASP A 232 -11.28 -0.50 -10.80
C ASP A 232 -10.71 -1.91 -11.00
N ARG A 233 -10.04 -2.44 -9.95
CA ARG A 233 -9.43 -3.77 -9.98
C ARG A 233 -10.50 -4.83 -10.31
N PRO A 234 -10.20 -5.79 -11.18
CA PRO A 234 -11.12 -6.88 -11.45
C PRO A 234 -11.39 -7.66 -10.16
N TYR A 235 -12.53 -8.34 -10.11
CA TYR A 235 -12.81 -9.24 -8.99
C TYR A 235 -11.69 -10.27 -8.87
N ASP A 236 -11.06 -10.30 -7.71
CA ASP A 236 -10.10 -11.32 -7.31
C ASP A 236 -10.44 -11.72 -5.86
N PRO A 237 -10.71 -13.01 -5.59
CA PRO A 237 -11.06 -13.45 -4.24
C PRO A 237 -9.96 -13.18 -3.21
N TYR A 238 -8.70 -13.03 -3.65
CA TYR A 238 -7.58 -12.64 -2.79
C TYR A 238 -7.44 -11.12 -2.59
N THR A 239 -8.22 -10.28 -3.27
CA THR A 239 -8.28 -8.82 -3.01
C THR A 239 -9.61 -8.37 -2.43
N ASN A 240 -10.36 -9.34 -1.87
CA ASN A 240 -11.60 -9.12 -1.15
C ASN A 240 -11.30 -8.55 0.25
N TYR A 241 -11.39 -7.23 0.39
CA TYR A 241 -11.11 -6.53 1.63
C TYR A 241 -12.38 -6.21 2.43
N THR A 242 -12.23 -5.99 3.73
CA THR A 242 -13.32 -5.47 4.58
C THR A 242 -13.59 -3.98 4.32
N SER A 243 -12.53 -3.22 4.01
CA SER A 243 -12.56 -1.78 3.81
C SER A 243 -13.03 -1.41 2.39
N PRO A 244 -14.16 -0.67 2.23
CA PRO A 244 -14.53 -0.11 0.94
C PRO A 244 -13.47 0.86 0.40
N ASN A 245 -13.37 0.99 -0.92
CA ASN A 245 -12.41 1.91 -1.55
C ASN A 245 -12.60 3.36 -1.06
N GLU A 246 -13.83 3.79 -0.85
CA GLU A 246 -14.16 5.14 -0.38
C GLU A 246 -13.59 5.42 1.03
N THR A 247 -13.58 4.41 1.90
CA THR A 247 -12.98 4.53 3.25
C THR A 247 -11.46 4.66 3.21
N ILE A 248 -10.80 3.97 2.27
CA ILE A 248 -9.34 4.02 2.06
C ILE A 248 -8.92 5.35 1.41
N LEU A 249 -9.74 5.85 0.50
CA LEU A 249 -9.52 7.07 -0.27
C LEU A 249 -9.98 8.34 0.46
N CYS A 250 -10.50 8.22 1.68
CA CYS A 250 -10.87 9.36 2.50
C CYS A 250 -9.60 10.13 2.92
N PRO A 251 -9.50 11.44 2.62
CA PRO A 251 -8.34 12.25 2.99
C PRO A 251 -8.27 12.54 4.49
N ASP A 252 -9.40 12.48 5.19
CA ASP A 252 -9.45 12.60 6.64
C ASP A 252 -9.03 11.27 7.29
N SER A 253 -7.86 11.27 7.92
CA SER A 253 -7.29 10.07 8.52
C SER A 253 -8.11 9.50 9.68
N TYR A 254 -8.85 10.33 10.42
CA TYR A 254 -9.72 9.88 11.49
C TYR A 254 -10.93 9.16 10.90
N GLN A 255 -11.59 9.78 9.92
CA GLN A 255 -12.77 9.19 9.28
C GLN A 255 -12.42 7.89 8.53
N SER A 256 -11.26 7.87 7.85
CA SER A 256 -10.71 6.68 7.21
C SER A 256 -10.47 5.55 8.22
N MET A 257 -9.78 5.84 9.34
CA MET A 257 -9.50 4.83 10.37
C MET A 257 -10.79 4.30 11.01
N TYR A 258 -11.70 5.20 11.41
CA TYR A 258 -12.95 4.84 12.06
C TYR A 258 -13.82 3.94 11.17
N SER A 259 -14.02 4.34 9.92
CA SER A 259 -14.86 3.59 8.97
C SER A 259 -14.24 2.24 8.60
N GLN A 260 -12.93 2.15 8.40
CA GLN A 260 -12.24 0.88 8.15
C GLN A 260 -12.33 -0.06 9.35
N MET A 261 -12.15 0.44 10.58
CA MET A 261 -12.29 -0.34 11.80
C MET A 261 -13.73 -0.86 11.96
N LEU A 262 -14.73 -0.01 11.72
CA LEU A 262 -16.14 -0.38 11.80
C LEU A 262 -16.50 -1.50 10.81
N CYS A 263 -16.08 -1.39 9.54
CA CYS A 263 -16.29 -2.45 8.57
C CYS A 263 -15.55 -3.75 8.94
N GLY A 264 -14.33 -3.64 9.48
CA GLY A 264 -13.54 -4.77 9.96
C GLY A 264 -14.19 -5.51 11.14
N LEU A 265 -14.76 -4.78 12.10
CA LEU A 265 -15.51 -5.35 13.22
C LEU A 265 -16.83 -5.99 12.76
N TYR A 266 -17.56 -5.32 11.87
CA TYR A 266 -18.84 -5.82 11.37
C TYR A 266 -18.71 -7.14 10.59
N LEU A 267 -17.62 -7.29 9.82
CA LEU A 267 -17.34 -8.46 9.01
C LEU A 267 -16.42 -9.48 9.72
N ASN A 268 -16.37 -9.47 11.06
CA ASN A 268 -15.31 -10.16 11.81
C ASN A 268 -15.19 -11.67 11.53
N LYS A 269 -16.32 -12.35 11.30
CA LYS A 269 -16.35 -13.80 11.00
C LYS A 269 -15.75 -14.14 9.64
N GLU A 270 -15.72 -13.19 8.70
CA GLU A 270 -15.17 -13.37 7.36
C GLU A 270 -13.66 -13.11 7.30
N VAL A 271 -13.08 -12.50 8.34
CA VAL A 271 -11.67 -12.08 8.35
C VAL A 271 -10.75 -13.29 8.51
N LEU A 272 -9.91 -13.55 7.51
CA LEU A 272 -8.90 -14.62 7.52
C LEU A 272 -7.48 -14.11 7.72
N ARG A 273 -7.26 -12.81 7.54
CA ARG A 273 -5.97 -12.14 7.70
C ARG A 273 -6.19 -10.68 8.03
N VAL A 274 -5.31 -10.14 8.87
CA VAL A 274 -5.36 -8.75 9.33
C VAL A 274 -4.04 -8.08 9.02
N GLY A 275 -4.03 -6.77 8.77
CA GLY A 275 -2.76 -6.12 8.47
C GLY A 275 -2.80 -4.63 8.17
N ALA A 276 -1.62 -4.13 7.85
CA ALA A 276 -1.36 -2.82 7.28
C ALA A 276 -0.01 -2.90 6.57
N VAL A 277 0.37 -1.89 5.79
CA VAL A 277 1.67 -1.91 5.12
C VAL A 277 2.83 -2.03 6.11
N PHE A 278 2.79 -1.26 7.21
CA PHE A 278 3.80 -1.29 8.27
C PHE A 278 3.19 -1.69 9.61
N ALA A 279 3.97 -2.39 10.43
CA ALA A 279 3.59 -2.77 11.80
C ALA A 279 3.08 -1.58 12.63
N SER A 280 3.75 -0.43 12.52
CA SER A 280 3.35 0.81 13.20
C SER A 280 1.93 1.28 12.83
N GLY A 281 1.53 1.12 11.56
CA GLY A 281 0.19 1.44 11.10
C GLY A 281 -0.88 0.53 11.71
N PHE A 282 -0.58 -0.77 11.78
CA PHE A 282 -1.50 -1.74 12.37
C PHE A 282 -1.65 -1.57 13.88
N ILE A 283 -0.54 -1.32 14.60
CA ILE A 283 -0.59 -1.00 16.04
C ILE A 283 -1.40 0.27 16.30
N ARG A 284 -1.27 1.30 15.45
CA ARG A 284 -2.12 2.50 15.54
C ARG A 284 -3.60 2.18 15.37
N ALA A 285 -3.97 1.24 14.51
CA ALA A 285 -5.35 0.80 14.38
C ALA A 285 -5.85 0.08 15.64
N ILE A 286 -5.03 -0.79 16.25
CA ILE A 286 -5.39 -1.45 17.53
C ILE A 286 -5.56 -0.43 18.65
N ARG A 287 -4.66 0.55 18.76
CA ARG A 287 -4.79 1.67 19.73
C ARG A 287 -6.00 2.55 19.44
N PHE A 288 -6.36 2.74 18.17
CA PHE A 288 -7.58 3.44 17.81
C PHE A 288 -8.81 2.70 18.35
N LEU A 289 -8.87 1.37 18.17
CA LEU A 289 -9.94 0.54 18.72
C LEU A 289 -10.01 0.63 20.25
N GLU A 290 -8.87 0.54 20.94
CA GLU A 290 -8.78 0.69 22.39
C GLU A 290 -9.43 1.98 22.91
N ASN A 291 -9.27 3.07 22.16
CA ASN A 291 -9.81 4.38 22.55
C ASN A 291 -11.25 4.65 22.07
N HIS A 292 -11.76 3.92 21.07
CA HIS A 292 -13.03 4.25 20.40
C HIS A 292 -14.02 3.08 20.31
N TRP A 293 -13.73 1.92 20.91
CA TRP A 293 -14.60 0.74 20.79
C TRP A 293 -16.04 1.02 21.24
N SER A 294 -16.27 1.89 22.23
CA SER A 294 -17.61 2.23 22.71
C SER A 294 -18.46 2.97 21.68
N LEU A 295 -17.85 3.83 20.86
CA LEU A 295 -18.52 4.50 19.74
C LEU A 295 -18.80 3.51 18.62
N LEU A 296 -17.82 2.65 18.31
CA LEU A 296 -17.94 1.63 17.27
C LEU A 296 -19.03 0.60 17.60
N THR A 297 -19.13 0.15 18.87
CA THR A 297 -20.19 -0.77 19.30
C THR A 297 -21.55 -0.10 19.31
N HIS A 298 -21.64 1.19 19.65
CA HIS A 298 -22.89 1.93 19.52
C HIS A 298 -23.38 1.95 18.07
N ASP A 299 -22.52 2.28 17.12
CA ASP A 299 -22.87 2.31 15.69
C ASP A 299 -23.30 0.93 15.15
N ILE A 300 -22.63 -0.15 15.58
CA ILE A 300 -23.03 -1.53 15.24
C ILE A 300 -24.39 -1.87 15.85
N ARG A 301 -24.62 -1.51 17.12
CA ARG A 301 -25.86 -1.81 17.84
C ARG A 301 -27.07 -1.12 17.21
N THR A 302 -26.93 0.15 16.84
CA THR A 302 -28.03 0.94 16.27
C THR A 302 -28.13 0.84 14.76
N GLY A 303 -27.08 0.34 14.10
CA GLY A 303 -26.96 0.36 12.64
C GLY A 303 -26.85 1.78 12.06
N SER A 304 -26.48 2.77 12.86
CA SER A 304 -26.35 4.17 12.44
C SER A 304 -24.92 4.65 12.57
N LEU A 305 -24.37 5.26 11.52
CA LEU A 305 -23.01 5.76 11.54
C LEU A 305 -22.87 7.10 12.26
N ASN A 306 -21.91 7.16 13.21
CA ASN A 306 -21.59 8.34 14.01
C ASN A 306 -21.48 9.63 13.17
N PRO A 307 -22.09 10.75 13.60
CA PRO A 307 -22.08 12.01 12.85
C PRO A 307 -20.70 12.65 12.72
N VAL A 308 -19.70 12.21 13.50
CA VAL A 308 -18.29 12.62 13.31
C VAL A 308 -17.76 12.24 11.93
N ILE A 309 -18.33 11.22 11.30
CA ILE A 309 -18.03 10.83 9.93
C ILE A 309 -18.86 11.69 9.00
N THR A 310 -18.27 12.76 8.49
CA THR A 310 -18.94 13.79 7.68
C THR A 310 -18.81 13.55 6.18
N ASP A 311 -17.80 12.79 5.74
CA ASP A 311 -17.56 12.52 4.32
C ASP A 311 -18.71 11.69 3.71
N PRO A 312 -19.45 12.21 2.72
CA PRO A 312 -20.65 11.56 2.20
C PRO A 312 -20.35 10.25 1.46
N LEU A 313 -19.17 10.12 0.82
CA LEU A 313 -18.77 8.89 0.13
C LEU A 313 -18.43 7.80 1.14
N VAL A 314 -17.73 8.16 2.21
CA VAL A 314 -17.47 7.24 3.34
C VAL A 314 -18.78 6.80 3.95
N ARG A 315 -19.67 7.73 4.32
CA ARG A 315 -20.98 7.40 4.91
C ARG A 315 -21.78 6.46 4.00
N GLY A 316 -21.91 6.79 2.72
CA GLY A 316 -22.63 5.97 1.75
C GLY A 316 -22.04 4.57 1.63
N SER A 317 -20.71 4.45 1.58
CA SER A 317 -20.04 3.15 1.46
C SER A 317 -20.23 2.25 2.69
N VAL A 318 -20.13 2.80 3.90
CA VAL A 318 -20.29 2.07 5.16
C VAL A 318 -21.73 1.63 5.36
N MET A 319 -22.71 2.49 5.05
CA MET A 319 -24.13 2.17 5.21
C MET A 319 -24.63 1.07 4.25
N ARG A 320 -23.85 0.70 3.21
CA ARG A 320 -24.12 -0.51 2.41
C ARG A 320 -23.81 -1.80 3.17
N ILE A 321 -22.96 -1.73 4.19
CA ILE A 321 -22.48 -2.88 4.98
C ILE A 321 -23.19 -2.92 6.33
N LEU A 322 -23.18 -1.80 7.05
CA LEU A 322 -23.65 -1.67 8.43
C LEU A 322 -25.17 -1.88 8.53
N LYS A 323 -25.58 -2.81 9.40
CA LYS A 323 -26.97 -2.99 9.84
C LYS A 323 -26.99 -3.13 11.37
N PRO A 324 -28.14 -2.89 12.04
CA PRO A 324 -28.22 -3.09 13.48
C PRO A 324 -27.91 -4.54 13.86
N ASP A 325 -26.90 -4.75 14.69
CA ASP A 325 -26.50 -6.06 15.23
C ASP A 325 -26.11 -5.93 16.72
N PRO A 326 -27.10 -5.96 17.64
CA PRO A 326 -26.84 -5.86 19.07
C PRO A 326 -25.97 -7.00 19.62
N ASP A 327 -26.11 -8.22 19.08
CA ASP A 327 -25.37 -9.39 19.55
C ASP A 327 -23.87 -9.24 19.24
N LEU A 328 -23.54 -8.75 18.05
CA LEU A 328 -22.16 -8.43 17.69
C LEU A 328 -21.61 -7.28 18.54
N ALA A 329 -22.41 -6.23 18.75
CA ALA A 329 -22.00 -5.10 19.59
C ALA A 329 -21.67 -5.54 21.02
N ASP A 330 -22.53 -6.37 21.63
CA ASP A 330 -22.33 -6.89 22.98
C ASP A 330 -21.12 -7.84 23.04
N PHE A 331 -20.88 -8.63 21.99
CA PHE A 331 -19.68 -9.44 21.87
C PHE A 331 -18.40 -8.59 21.86
N ILE A 332 -18.34 -7.55 21.01
CA ILE A 332 -17.17 -6.67 20.93
C ILE A 332 -16.95 -5.94 22.26
N GLU A 333 -18.02 -5.44 22.88
CA GLU A 333 -17.97 -4.76 24.17
C GLU A 333 -17.42 -5.67 25.28
N ARG A 334 -17.86 -6.94 25.35
CA ARG A 334 -17.31 -7.92 26.31
C ARG A 334 -15.82 -8.20 26.09
N GLU A 335 -15.33 -8.17 24.86
CA GLU A 335 -13.92 -8.43 24.56
C GLU A 335 -13.01 -7.22 24.80
N CYS A 336 -13.49 -6.01 24.47
CA CYS A 336 -12.76 -4.76 24.61
C CYS A 336 -12.76 -4.20 26.03
N SER A 337 -13.77 -4.52 26.86
CA SER A 337 -13.86 -4.08 28.26
C SER A 337 -12.97 -4.88 29.22
N ARG A 338 -12.27 -5.91 28.75
CA ARG A 338 -11.36 -6.71 29.58
C ARG A 338 -10.11 -5.92 29.95
N ASN A 339 -9.57 -6.17 31.15
CA ASN A 339 -8.34 -5.55 31.64
C ASN A 339 -7.10 -5.88 30.79
N SER A 340 -7.11 -7.02 30.08
CA SER A 340 -6.00 -7.44 29.22
C SER A 340 -6.40 -7.51 27.75
N TRP A 341 -5.61 -6.84 26.92
CA TRP A 341 -5.72 -6.83 25.46
C TRP A 341 -4.80 -7.87 24.79
N GLN A 342 -4.11 -8.70 25.57
CA GLN A 342 -3.29 -9.78 25.02
C GLN A 342 -4.16 -10.72 24.19
N GLY A 343 -3.85 -10.92 22.91
CA GLY A 343 -4.63 -11.76 22.00
C GLY A 343 -5.95 -11.16 21.53
N ILE A 344 -6.17 -9.85 21.69
CA ILE A 344 -7.41 -9.19 21.25
C ILE A 344 -7.74 -9.47 19.77
N ILE A 345 -6.71 -9.60 18.92
CA ILE A 345 -6.91 -9.85 17.48
C ILE A 345 -7.64 -11.18 17.26
N THR A 346 -7.16 -12.26 17.87
CA THR A 346 -7.77 -13.59 17.71
C THR A 346 -9.07 -13.75 18.49
N ARG A 347 -9.33 -12.88 19.46
CA ARG A 347 -10.66 -12.84 20.11
C ARG A 347 -11.69 -12.16 19.24
N LEU A 348 -11.41 -10.98 18.70
CA LEU A 348 -12.36 -10.24 17.86
C LEU A 348 -12.50 -10.83 16.46
N TRP A 349 -11.40 -11.31 15.88
CA TRP A 349 -11.33 -11.91 14.54
C TRP A 349 -10.81 -13.35 14.64
N PRO A 350 -11.65 -14.31 15.10
CA PRO A 350 -11.22 -15.66 15.48
C PRO A 350 -10.71 -16.52 14.32
N ASN A 351 -11.07 -16.19 13.08
CA ASN A 351 -10.64 -16.92 11.89
C ASN A 351 -9.32 -16.39 11.30
N THR A 352 -8.69 -15.40 11.95
CA THR A 352 -7.42 -14.82 11.51
C THR A 352 -6.31 -15.86 11.52
N LYS A 353 -5.71 -16.10 10.36
CA LYS A 353 -4.60 -17.06 10.19
C LYS A 353 -3.24 -16.43 10.42
N TYR A 354 -3.08 -15.15 10.07
CA TYR A 354 -1.82 -14.43 10.19
C TYR A 354 -2.01 -12.91 10.21
N VAL A 355 -0.95 -12.22 10.64
CA VAL A 355 -0.82 -10.76 10.56
C VAL A 355 0.10 -10.39 9.40
N ASP A 356 -0.39 -9.59 8.47
CA ASP A 356 0.35 -9.12 7.29
C ASP A 356 0.83 -7.69 7.49
N VAL A 357 2.09 -7.55 7.89
CA VAL A 357 2.75 -6.27 8.18
C VAL A 357 4.25 -6.38 7.92
N ILE A 358 4.87 -5.30 7.45
CA ILE A 358 6.33 -5.20 7.44
C ILE A 358 6.85 -5.12 8.88
N VAL A 359 7.68 -6.10 9.26
CA VAL A 359 8.39 -6.21 10.56
C VAL A 359 9.90 -6.35 10.41
N THR A 360 10.44 -6.13 9.21
CA THR A 360 11.89 -6.06 8.97
C THR A 360 12.44 -4.64 9.20
N GLY A 361 13.76 -4.51 9.27
CA GLY A 361 14.42 -3.22 9.46
C GLY A 361 13.98 -2.52 10.76
N SER A 362 13.70 -1.23 10.70
CA SER A 362 13.26 -0.45 11.86
C SER A 362 11.88 -0.85 12.40
N MET A 363 11.08 -1.63 11.64
CA MET A 363 9.79 -2.14 12.11
C MET A 363 9.92 -3.34 13.05
N ALA A 364 11.09 -3.99 13.13
CA ALA A 364 11.32 -5.16 14.00
C ALA A 364 11.09 -4.84 15.49
N GLN A 365 11.26 -3.58 15.90
CA GLN A 365 10.97 -3.12 17.26
C GLN A 365 9.51 -3.36 17.70
N TYR A 366 8.59 -3.53 16.75
CA TYR A 366 7.16 -3.72 17.02
C TYR A 366 6.75 -5.19 17.18
N ILE A 367 7.65 -6.15 16.94
CA ILE A 367 7.34 -7.59 17.02
C ILE A 367 6.76 -7.97 18.40
N PRO A 368 7.36 -7.59 19.56
CA PRO A 368 6.80 -7.97 20.86
C PRO A 368 5.39 -7.44 21.11
N THR A 369 5.11 -6.23 20.61
CA THR A 369 3.78 -5.60 20.72
C THR A 369 2.76 -6.31 19.84
N LEU A 370 3.15 -6.72 18.62
CA LEU A 370 2.29 -7.50 17.75
C LEU A 370 2.00 -8.88 18.34
N ASP A 371 3.01 -9.57 18.86
CA ASP A 371 2.86 -10.88 19.51
C ASP A 371 1.89 -10.81 20.70
N TYR A 372 2.00 -9.76 21.50
CA TYR A 372 1.07 -9.49 22.60
C TYR A 372 -0.37 -9.39 22.09
N TYR A 373 -0.67 -8.55 21.09
CA TYR A 373 -2.04 -8.38 20.60
C TYR A 373 -2.56 -9.56 19.77
N SER A 374 -1.68 -10.31 19.13
CA SER A 374 -2.03 -11.41 18.22
C SER A 374 -2.11 -12.77 18.91
N ASN A 375 -1.57 -12.89 20.13
CA ASN A 375 -1.35 -14.17 20.81
C ASN A 375 -0.39 -15.08 20.03
N GLY A 376 0.66 -14.49 19.45
CA GLY A 376 1.70 -15.21 18.70
C GLY A 376 1.24 -15.76 17.34
N LEU A 377 0.28 -15.11 16.68
CA LEU A 377 -0.02 -15.43 15.27
C LEU A 377 1.23 -15.22 14.40
N ALA A 378 1.36 -16.05 13.37
CA ALA A 378 2.40 -15.86 12.37
C ALA A 378 2.33 -14.44 11.77
N THR A 379 3.49 -13.79 11.66
CA THR A 379 3.61 -12.49 11.04
C THR A 379 4.33 -12.63 9.70
N PHE A 380 3.68 -12.21 8.61
CA PHE A 380 4.27 -12.19 7.28
C PHE A 380 4.49 -10.74 6.84
N SER A 381 5.60 -10.48 6.17
CA SER A 381 5.88 -9.19 5.52
C SER A 381 5.73 -9.32 4.02
N VAL A 382 4.50 -9.46 3.54
CA VAL A 382 4.23 -9.75 2.12
C VAL A 382 4.58 -8.53 1.26
N TYR A 383 4.51 -7.32 1.83
CA TYR A 383 4.88 -6.05 1.18
C TYR A 383 6.38 -5.72 1.14
N ASN A 384 7.26 -6.52 1.75
CA ASN A 384 8.70 -6.22 1.75
C ASN A 384 9.32 -6.13 0.35
N VAL A 385 8.67 -6.72 -0.64
CA VAL A 385 9.11 -6.72 -2.05
C VAL A 385 8.73 -5.40 -2.75
N CYS A 386 7.81 -4.58 -2.21
CA CYS A 386 7.14 -3.52 -2.97
C CYS A 386 7.52 -2.07 -2.61
N ILE A 387 8.44 -1.80 -1.68
CA ILE A 387 8.63 -0.45 -1.09
C ILE A 387 10.05 0.14 -1.30
N PHE A 388 10.87 -0.42 -2.18
CA PHE A 388 12.16 0.20 -2.53
C PHE A 388 12.10 0.93 -3.86
#